data_AF-A0A505HDX0-F1
#
_entry.id   AF-A0A505HDX0-F1
#
_cell.length_a   1.000
_cell.length_b   1.000
_cell.length_c   1.000
_cell.angle_alpha   90.00
_cell.angle_beta   90.00
_cell.angle_gamma   90.00
#
_symmetry.space_group_name_H-M   'P 1'
#
loop_
_entity.id
_entity.type
_entity.pdbx_description
1 polymer ?
#
loop_
_entity_poly.entity_id
_entity_poly.type
_entity_poly.pdbx_seq_one_letter_code
_entity_poly.pdbx_strand_id
1 'polypeptide(L)'
;MNEPVTSETYSAQIRRLAELTARVAAQRAEAHTWYDQQVAAADRAVAEATEQMRQAETEVAEASRMVERVDGEVTHLWTQLRARLGVGARRLGDPPGPVRGAAGDPVPLLRAVRDLLERTGAPGELPGSVNPLLIACGIGGALVAYALGVAARALAAGASGDLAVGLPVLALVVTLLGPVIGLAPARLLADRRHAVLTPRPMILVAVSGLVTTVLLLTVTYTR
;
A
#
# COMPACT_ATOMS: atom_id res chain seq x y z
N MET A 1 90.24 -38.48 48.11
CA MET A 1 91.22 -37.68 47.35
C MET A 1 90.46 -36.48 46.82
N ASN A 2 90.42 -35.41 47.61
CA ASN A 2 89.64 -34.20 47.31
C ASN A 2 90.53 -33.27 46.49
N GLU A 3 90.16 -33.04 45.24
CA GLU A 3 90.77 -31.95 44.47
C GLU A 3 90.45 -30.61 45.16
N PRO A 4 91.44 -29.72 45.33
CA PRO A 4 91.19 -28.38 45.79
C PRO A 4 90.47 -27.63 44.66
N VAL A 5 89.18 -27.34 44.87
CA VAL A 5 88.45 -26.36 44.05
C VAL A 5 89.23 -25.06 44.13
N THR A 6 89.91 -24.68 43.04
CA THR A 6 90.64 -23.42 42.96
C THR A 6 89.64 -22.29 43.12
N SER A 7 89.58 -21.70 44.31
CA SER A 7 88.71 -20.60 44.65
C SER A 7 88.97 -19.45 43.67
N GLU A 8 88.11 -19.26 42.68
CA GLU A 8 88.06 -18.03 41.88
C GLU A 8 88.16 -16.84 42.85
N THR A 9 89.17 -15.99 42.65
CA THR A 9 89.40 -14.84 43.52
C THR A 9 88.12 -14.02 43.65
N TYR A 10 87.79 -13.53 44.84
CA TYR A 10 86.56 -12.77 45.13
C TYR A 10 86.23 -11.68 44.09
N SER A 11 87.25 -11.03 43.52
CA SER A 11 87.12 -10.06 42.42
C SER A 11 86.57 -10.64 41.12
N ALA A 12 86.92 -11.89 40.77
CA ALA A 12 86.37 -12.60 39.62
C ALA A 12 84.87 -12.90 39.81
N GLN A 13 84.47 -13.28 41.03
CA GLN A 13 83.06 -13.52 41.36
C GLN A 13 82.23 -12.24 41.28
N ILE A 14 82.74 -11.10 41.80
CA ILE A 14 82.07 -9.80 41.67
C ILE A 14 81.89 -9.43 40.20
N ARG A 15 82.92 -9.59 39.37
CA ARG A 15 82.84 -9.28 37.93
C ARG A 15 81.82 -10.18 37.21
N ARG A 16 81.77 -11.47 37.55
CA ARG A 16 80.78 -12.40 36.99
C ARG A 16 79.36 -12.06 37.43
N LEU A 17 79.16 -11.65 38.68
CA LEU A 17 77.87 -11.17 39.17
C LEU A 17 77.43 -9.89 38.45
N ALA A 18 78.35 -8.96 38.22
CA ALA A 18 78.10 -7.72 37.47
C ALA A 18 77.72 -8.01 36.01
N GLU A 19 78.40 -8.97 35.37
CA GLU A 19 78.06 -9.39 34.01
C GLU A 19 76.70 -10.07 33.94
N LEU A 20 76.37 -10.95 34.90
CA LEU A 20 75.07 -11.59 34.98
C LEU A 20 73.95 -10.58 35.22
N THR A 21 74.15 -9.61 36.11
CA THR A 21 73.16 -8.54 36.34
C THR A 21 72.98 -7.66 35.11
N ALA A 22 74.04 -7.33 34.37
CA ALA A 22 73.95 -6.62 33.10
C ALA A 22 73.15 -7.42 32.05
N ARG A 23 73.41 -8.72 31.91
CA ARG A 23 72.66 -9.61 30.98
C ARG A 23 71.19 -9.71 31.36
N VAL A 24 70.87 -9.87 32.64
CA VAL A 24 69.47 -9.91 33.11
C VAL A 24 68.76 -8.57 32.87
N ALA A 25 69.44 -7.45 33.07
CA ALA A 25 68.89 -6.13 32.78
C ALA A 25 68.59 -5.96 31.28
N ALA A 26 69.49 -6.40 30.40
CA ALA A 26 69.29 -6.39 28.95
C ALA A 26 68.10 -7.27 28.53
N GLN A 27 68.04 -8.51 29.02
CA GLN A 27 66.91 -9.43 28.74
C GLN A 27 65.57 -8.87 29.22
N ARG A 28 65.55 -8.21 30.38
CA ARG A 28 64.33 -7.52 30.84
C ARG A 28 63.97 -6.38 29.90
N ALA A 29 64.92 -5.55 29.47
CA ALA A 29 64.64 -4.44 28.55
C ALA A 29 64.08 -4.95 27.20
N GLU A 30 64.65 -6.04 26.67
CA GLU A 30 64.15 -6.71 25.46
C GLU A 30 62.72 -7.23 25.66
N ALA A 31 62.44 -7.89 26.79
CA ALA A 31 61.10 -8.40 27.08
C ALA A 31 60.04 -7.29 27.19
N HIS A 32 60.38 -6.16 27.83
CA HIS A 32 59.48 -5.00 27.89
C HIS A 32 59.26 -4.42 26.49
N THR A 33 60.33 -4.23 25.73
CA THR A 33 60.24 -3.70 24.36
C THR A 33 59.38 -4.59 23.47
N TRP A 34 59.54 -5.91 23.57
CA TRP A 34 58.71 -6.88 22.84
C TRP A 34 57.24 -6.80 23.28
N TYR A 35 56.97 -6.76 24.59
CA TYR A 35 55.61 -6.64 25.12
C TYR A 35 54.93 -5.36 24.65
N ASP A 36 55.62 -4.22 24.70
CA ASP A 36 55.10 -2.94 24.23
C ASP A 36 54.76 -2.97 22.74
N GLN A 37 55.61 -3.62 21.93
CA GLN A 37 55.33 -3.82 20.50
C GLN A 37 54.09 -4.70 20.27
N GLN A 38 53.91 -5.75 21.06
CA GLN A 38 52.75 -6.64 20.97
C GLN A 38 51.46 -5.93 21.38
N VAL A 39 51.50 -5.14 22.45
CA VAL A 39 50.36 -4.30 22.88
C VAL A 39 50.02 -3.30 21.78
N ALA A 40 51.01 -2.58 21.25
CA ALA A 40 50.79 -1.62 20.18
C ALA A 40 50.26 -2.27 18.88
N ALA A 41 50.65 -3.51 18.58
CA ALA A 41 50.10 -4.27 17.45
C ALA A 41 48.65 -4.70 17.70
N ALA A 42 48.34 -5.18 18.91
CA ALA A 42 46.98 -5.56 19.30
C ALA A 42 46.04 -4.35 19.29
N ASP A 43 46.47 -3.21 19.84
CA ASP A 43 45.67 -1.98 19.86
C ASP A 43 45.33 -1.49 18.45
N ARG A 44 46.30 -1.56 17.52
CA ARG A 44 46.06 -1.24 16.11
C ARG A 44 45.06 -2.20 15.47
N ALA A 45 45.21 -3.50 15.68
CA ALA A 45 44.28 -4.50 15.14
C ALA A 45 42.85 -4.29 15.68
N VAL A 46 42.69 -3.95 16.95
CA VAL A 46 41.39 -3.65 17.56
C VAL A 46 40.80 -2.35 16.98
N ALA A 47 41.62 -1.32 16.80
CA ALA A 47 41.18 -0.06 16.19
C ALA A 47 40.70 -0.26 14.74
N GLU A 48 41.44 -1.03 13.95
CA GLU A 48 41.07 -1.38 12.57
C GLU A 48 39.76 -2.18 12.51
N ALA A 49 39.61 -3.19 13.37
CA ALA A 49 38.39 -4.00 13.44
C ALA A 49 37.17 -3.17 13.87
N THR A 50 37.37 -2.24 14.81
CA THR A 50 36.30 -1.34 15.27
C THR A 50 35.84 -0.41 14.15
N GLU A 51 36.77 0.11 13.36
CA GLU A 51 36.44 0.96 12.21
C GLU A 51 35.71 0.18 11.12
N GLN A 52 36.14 -1.06 10.82
CA GLN A 52 35.42 -1.94 9.89
C GLN A 52 34.00 -2.25 10.37
N MET A 53 33.82 -2.52 11.66
CA MET A 53 32.50 -2.76 12.25
C MET A 53 31.60 -1.53 12.11
N ARG A 54 32.12 -0.33 12.40
CA ARG A 54 31.38 0.94 12.26
C ARG A 54 30.95 1.19 10.81
N GLN A 55 31.81 0.86 9.85
CA GLN A 55 31.49 0.96 8.41
C GLN A 55 30.37 -0.02 8.04
N ALA A 56 30.49 -1.29 8.43
CA ALA A 56 29.46 -2.30 8.18
C ALA A 56 28.11 -1.94 8.83
N GLU A 57 28.12 -1.41 10.06
CA GLU A 57 26.90 -0.92 10.72
C GLU A 57 26.24 0.22 9.94
N THR A 58 27.04 1.13 9.39
CA THR A 58 26.55 2.24 8.56
C THR A 58 25.90 1.71 7.27
N GLU A 59 26.55 0.76 6.59
CA GLU A 59 26.01 0.11 5.39
C GLU A 59 24.71 -0.63 5.67
N VAL A 60 24.63 -1.37 6.77
CA VAL A 60 23.42 -2.08 7.19
C VAL A 60 22.29 -1.10 7.52
N ALA A 61 22.59 0.02 8.19
CA ALA A 61 21.60 1.05 8.48
C ALA A 61 21.09 1.74 7.19
N GLU A 62 21.96 1.95 6.20
CA GLU A 62 21.55 2.47 4.88
C GLU A 62 20.69 1.48 4.10
N ALA A 63 21.09 0.22 4.06
CA ALA A 63 20.31 -0.84 3.43
C ALA A 63 18.93 -0.99 4.08
N SER A 64 18.87 -0.95 5.42
CA SER A 64 17.60 -1.05 6.17
C SER A 64 16.67 0.13 5.84
N ARG A 65 17.20 1.35 5.83
CA ARG A 65 16.43 2.55 5.42
C ARG A 65 15.91 2.45 3.98
N MET A 66 16.67 1.84 3.08
CA MET A 66 16.21 1.61 1.70
C MET A 66 15.06 0.61 1.66
N VAL A 67 15.16 -0.50 2.40
CA VAL A 67 14.08 -1.51 2.49
C VAL A 67 12.80 -0.88 3.03
N GLU A 68 12.88 -0.12 4.12
CA GLU A 68 11.72 0.56 4.71
C GLU A 68 11.06 1.53 3.73
N ARG A 69 11.87 2.29 2.97
CA ARG A 69 11.36 3.21 1.95
C ARG A 69 10.62 2.46 0.83
N VAL A 70 11.23 1.38 0.34
CA VAL A 70 10.64 0.55 -0.72
C VAL A 70 9.35 -0.09 -0.25
N ASP A 71 9.32 -0.66 0.96
CA ASP A 71 8.12 -1.29 1.52
C ASP A 71 6.98 -0.28 1.72
N GLY A 72 7.31 0.93 2.18
CA GLY A 72 6.38 2.05 2.25
C GLY A 72 5.82 2.45 0.88
N GLU A 73 6.67 2.56 -0.14
CA GLU A 73 6.23 2.87 -1.52
C GLU A 73 5.36 1.75 -2.11
N VAL A 74 5.72 0.48 -1.91
CA VAL A 74 4.93 -0.68 -2.35
C VAL A 74 3.55 -0.65 -1.70
N THR A 75 3.49 -0.47 -0.38
CA THR A 75 2.22 -0.38 0.35
C THR A 75 1.37 0.78 -0.14
N HIS A 76 2.00 1.93 -0.43
CA HIS A 76 1.31 3.09 -0.97
C HIS A 76 0.73 2.82 -2.37
N LEU A 77 1.54 2.32 -3.30
CA LEU A 77 1.11 1.99 -4.68
C LEU A 77 0.04 0.89 -4.68
N TRP A 78 0.16 -0.10 -3.80
CA TRP A 78 -0.85 -1.15 -3.63
C TRP A 78 -2.18 -0.59 -3.13
N THR A 79 -2.13 0.35 -2.19
CA THR A 79 -3.33 1.04 -1.69
C THR A 79 -3.98 1.88 -2.78
N GLN A 80 -3.19 2.59 -3.59
CA GLN A 80 -3.69 3.32 -4.75
C GLN A 80 -4.36 2.40 -5.77
N LEU A 81 -3.74 1.26 -6.07
CA LEU A 81 -4.32 0.25 -6.96
C LEU A 81 -5.64 -0.31 -6.40
N ARG A 82 -5.66 -0.63 -5.11
CA ARG A 82 -6.86 -1.13 -4.41
C ARG A 82 -7.99 -0.10 -4.44
N ALA A 83 -7.69 1.17 -4.20
CA ALA A 83 -8.66 2.26 -4.27
C ALA A 83 -9.29 2.38 -5.67
N ARG A 84 -8.49 2.20 -6.73
CA ARG A 84 -8.97 2.28 -8.13
C ARG A 84 -9.80 1.07 -8.55
N LEU A 85 -9.49 -0.12 -8.05
CA LEU A 85 -10.24 -1.35 -8.34
C LEU A 85 -11.53 -1.49 -7.51
N GLY A 86 -11.74 -0.64 -6.50
CA GLY A 86 -12.97 -0.58 -5.69
C GLY A 86 -13.44 -1.97 -5.20
N VAL A 87 -14.65 -2.38 -5.60
CA VAL A 87 -15.25 -3.66 -5.20
C VAL A 87 -14.46 -4.88 -5.70
N GLY A 88 -13.77 -4.76 -6.85
CA GLY A 88 -12.90 -5.81 -7.40
C GLY A 88 -11.62 -6.03 -6.58
N ALA A 89 -11.25 -5.07 -5.73
CA ALA A 89 -10.00 -5.09 -4.99
C ALA A 89 -9.97 -6.12 -3.85
N ARG A 90 -11.13 -6.67 -3.44
CA ARG A 90 -11.20 -7.72 -2.41
C ARG A 90 -10.41 -8.98 -2.79
N ARG A 91 -10.24 -9.24 -4.09
CA ARG A 91 -9.46 -10.38 -4.60
C ARG A 91 -7.95 -10.13 -4.61
N LEU A 92 -7.52 -8.88 -4.45
CA LEU A 92 -6.13 -8.50 -4.61
C LEU A 92 -5.28 -8.93 -3.40
N GLY A 93 -5.88 -9.15 -2.23
CA GLY A 93 -5.15 -9.56 -1.02
C GLY A 93 -4.24 -8.46 -0.47
N ASP A 94 -3.37 -8.85 0.46
CA ASP A 94 -2.41 -7.95 1.12
C ASP A 94 -1.24 -7.56 0.20
N PRO A 95 -0.61 -6.39 0.43
CA PRO A 95 0.54 -5.97 -0.38
C PRO A 95 1.64 -7.03 -0.35
N PRO A 96 2.37 -7.21 -1.47
CA PRO A 96 3.49 -8.14 -1.50
C PRO A 96 4.60 -7.67 -0.55
N GLY A 97 5.02 -8.56 0.35
CA GLY A 97 6.11 -8.29 1.29
C GLY A 97 7.51 -8.57 0.69
N PRO A 98 8.57 -8.23 1.43
CA PRO A 98 9.94 -8.44 0.98
C PRO A 98 10.27 -9.94 0.81
N VAL A 99 10.82 -10.29 -0.34
CA VAL A 99 11.23 -11.67 -0.68
C VAL A 99 12.74 -11.82 -0.54
N ARG A 100 13.19 -12.87 0.16
CA ARG A 100 14.63 -13.18 0.28
C ARG A 100 15.21 -13.56 -1.08
N GLY A 101 16.36 -12.98 -1.42
CA GLY A 101 17.06 -13.28 -2.68
C GLY A 101 16.53 -12.56 -3.91
N ALA A 102 15.65 -11.56 -3.74
CA ALA A 102 15.32 -10.64 -4.82
C ALA A 102 16.60 -9.88 -5.25
N ALA A 103 16.99 -10.06 -6.51
CA ALA A 103 18.16 -9.41 -7.09
C ALA A 103 17.73 -8.29 -8.03
N GLY A 104 18.36 -7.12 -7.91
CA GLY A 104 18.13 -5.95 -8.76
C GLY A 104 17.77 -4.68 -7.98
N ASP A 105 17.93 -3.53 -8.63
CA ASP A 105 17.55 -2.24 -8.07
C ASP A 105 16.01 -2.08 -8.09
N PRO A 106 15.35 -1.89 -6.93
CA PRO A 106 13.89 -1.75 -6.86
C PRO A 106 13.39 -0.39 -7.38
N VAL A 107 14.22 0.65 -7.38
CA VAL A 107 13.81 2.02 -7.75
C VAL A 107 13.23 2.13 -9.17
N PRO A 108 13.86 1.60 -10.24
CA PRO A 108 13.29 1.66 -11.58
C PRO A 108 12.00 0.86 -11.71
N LEU A 109 11.86 -0.26 -10.99
CA LEU A 109 10.64 -1.07 -10.98
C LEU A 109 9.48 -0.30 -10.33
N LEU A 110 9.71 0.33 -9.18
CA LEU A 110 8.70 1.17 -8.52
C LEU A 110 8.30 2.36 -9.41
N ARG A 111 9.26 2.97 -10.11
CA ARG A 111 8.97 4.04 -11.07
C ARG A 111 8.11 3.54 -12.23
N ALA A 112 8.44 2.40 -12.83
CA ALA A 112 7.65 1.83 -13.91
C ALA A 112 6.22 1.48 -13.48
N VAL A 113 6.04 0.95 -12.26
CA VAL A 113 4.70 0.65 -11.71
C VAL A 113 3.91 1.93 -11.47
N ARG A 114 4.55 2.98 -10.93
CA ARG A 114 3.94 4.31 -10.76
C ARG A 114 3.52 4.91 -12.09
N ASP A 115 4.38 4.88 -13.11
CA ASP A 115 4.05 5.35 -14.45
C ASP A 115 2.88 4.57 -15.06
N LEU A 116 2.84 3.24 -14.85
CA LEU A 116 1.74 2.40 -15.31
C LEU A 116 0.43 2.73 -14.60
N LEU A 117 0.49 2.96 -13.28
CA LEU A 117 -0.63 3.48 -12.51
C LEU A 117 -1.05 4.85 -13.06
N GLU A 118 -0.17 5.81 -13.23
CA GLU A 118 -0.53 7.13 -13.79
C GLU A 118 -1.18 7.02 -15.17
N ARG A 119 -0.64 6.19 -16.08
CA ARG A 119 -1.21 5.95 -17.42
C ARG A 119 -2.60 5.31 -17.37
N THR A 120 -2.83 4.42 -16.42
CA THR A 120 -4.14 3.78 -16.22
C THR A 120 -5.11 4.66 -15.41
N GLY A 121 -4.66 5.85 -14.97
CA GLY A 121 -5.23 6.61 -13.87
C GLY A 121 -5.64 8.03 -14.18
N ALA A 122 -6.33 8.30 -15.29
CA ALA A 122 -7.28 9.39 -15.28
C ALA A 122 -8.63 8.83 -14.80
N PRO A 123 -9.11 9.14 -13.57
CA PRO A 123 -10.54 9.08 -13.29
C PRO A 123 -11.21 10.17 -14.12
N GLY A 124 -11.34 9.90 -15.43
CA GLY A 124 -11.98 10.79 -16.36
C GLY A 124 -13.45 10.91 -15.97
N GLU A 125 -13.94 12.14 -15.88
CA GLU A 125 -15.36 12.43 -15.89
C GLU A 125 -16.04 11.55 -16.95
N LEU A 126 -17.18 10.96 -16.60
CA LEU A 126 -17.95 10.08 -17.48
C LEU A 126 -18.02 10.72 -18.89
N PRO A 127 -17.50 10.07 -19.94
CA PRO A 127 -17.53 10.65 -21.27
C PRO A 127 -18.99 10.91 -21.65
N GLY A 128 -19.28 12.05 -22.29
CA GLY A 128 -20.64 12.48 -22.64
C GLY A 128 -21.43 11.47 -23.49
N SER A 129 -20.75 10.46 -24.05
CA SER A 129 -21.34 9.31 -24.73
C SER A 129 -22.13 8.35 -23.82
N VAL A 130 -22.01 8.46 -22.49
CA VAL A 130 -22.79 7.66 -21.52
C VAL A 130 -24.14 8.31 -21.18
N ASN A 131 -24.33 9.60 -21.50
CA ASN A 131 -25.60 10.31 -21.34
C ASN A 131 -26.81 9.62 -22.01
N PRO A 132 -26.73 9.15 -23.28
CA PRO A 132 -27.88 8.46 -23.90
C PRO A 132 -28.23 7.15 -23.19
N LEU A 133 -27.26 6.44 -22.62
CA LEU A 133 -27.50 5.19 -21.89
C LEU A 133 -28.17 5.46 -20.53
N LEU A 134 -27.78 6.54 -19.86
CA LEU A 134 -28.41 7.02 -18.62
C LEU A 134 -29.85 7.49 -18.88
N ILE A 135 -30.07 8.20 -19.99
CA ILE A 135 -31.40 8.60 -20.46
C ILE A 135 -32.26 7.36 -20.74
N ALA A 136 -31.72 6.36 -21.46
CA ALA A 136 -32.44 5.12 -21.74
C ALA A 136 -32.79 4.34 -20.45
N CYS A 137 -31.90 4.35 -19.45
CA CYS A 137 -32.16 3.72 -18.16
C CYS A 137 -33.27 4.46 -17.38
N GLY A 138 -33.26 5.80 -17.38
CA GLY A 138 -34.34 6.62 -16.80
C GLY A 138 -35.69 6.39 -17.48
N ILE A 139 -35.70 6.33 -18.82
CA ILE A 139 -36.89 6.01 -19.63
C ILE A 139 -37.39 4.60 -19.31
N GLY A 140 -36.49 3.62 -19.24
CA GLY A 140 -36.83 2.23 -18.90
C GLY A 140 -37.46 2.10 -17.51
N GLY A 141 -36.91 2.79 -16.50
CA GLY A 141 -37.47 2.84 -15.15
C GLY A 141 -38.87 3.46 -15.12
N ALA A 142 -39.09 4.55 -15.86
CA ALA A 142 -40.39 5.19 -15.97
C ALA A 142 -41.43 4.30 -16.67
N LEU A 143 -41.05 3.60 -17.75
CA LEU A 143 -41.92 2.67 -18.47
C LEU A 143 -42.34 1.47 -17.62
N VAL A 144 -41.41 0.90 -16.85
CA VAL A 144 -41.70 -0.23 -15.95
C VAL A 144 -42.64 0.21 -14.81
N ALA A 145 -42.39 1.38 -14.21
CA ALA A 145 -43.26 1.93 -13.18
C ALA A 145 -44.67 2.25 -13.71
N TYR A 146 -44.75 2.78 -14.93
CA TYR A 146 -46.02 3.04 -15.60
C TYR A 146 -46.79 1.74 -15.92
N ALA A 147 -46.11 0.71 -16.44
CA ALA A 147 -46.72 -0.58 -16.71
C ALA A 147 -47.24 -1.25 -15.42
N LEU A 148 -46.48 -1.19 -14.32
CA LEU A 148 -46.91 -1.64 -13.00
C LEU A 148 -48.12 -0.84 -12.48
N GLY A 149 -48.15 0.48 -12.70
CA GLY A 149 -49.28 1.32 -12.35
C GLY A 149 -50.55 1.03 -13.16
N VAL A 150 -50.41 0.69 -14.45
CA VAL A 150 -51.53 0.26 -15.30
C VAL A 150 -52.04 -1.12 -14.89
N ALA A 151 -51.14 -2.07 -14.60
CA ALA A 151 -51.50 -3.39 -14.11
C ALA A 151 -52.23 -3.31 -12.75
N ALA A 152 -51.75 -2.45 -11.84
CA ALA A 152 -52.42 -2.19 -10.57
C ALA A 152 -53.83 -1.61 -10.74
N ARG A 153 -54.01 -0.66 -11.68
CA ARG A 153 -55.34 -0.09 -12.00
C ARG A 153 -56.27 -1.09 -12.67
N ALA A 154 -55.76 -1.98 -13.52
CA ALA A 154 -56.54 -3.06 -14.14
C ALA A 154 -57.00 -4.10 -13.11
N LEU A 155 -56.15 -4.42 -12.13
CA LEU A 155 -56.50 -5.29 -11.00
C LEU A 155 -57.49 -4.61 -10.04
N ALA A 156 -57.41 -3.29 -9.87
CA ALA A 156 -58.36 -2.51 -9.07
C ALA A 156 -59.76 -2.43 -9.69
N ALA A 157 -59.86 -2.39 -11.03
CA ALA A 157 -61.14 -2.36 -11.74
C ALA A 157 -61.98 -3.65 -11.53
N GLY A 158 -61.34 -4.75 -11.12
CA GLY A 158 -62.00 -6.00 -10.74
C GLY A 158 -62.31 -6.16 -9.25
N ALA A 159 -61.93 -5.18 -8.40
CA ALA A 159 -62.07 -5.27 -6.95
C ALA A 159 -63.18 -4.33 -6.44
N SER A 160 -64.15 -4.87 -5.69
CA SER A 160 -65.24 -4.10 -5.06
C SER A 160 -64.97 -3.91 -3.56
N GLY A 161 -64.89 -2.66 -3.09
CA GLY A 161 -64.68 -2.28 -1.67
C GLY A 161 -63.70 -1.11 -1.48
N ASP A 162 -63.27 -0.86 -0.24
CA ASP A 162 -62.30 0.21 0.15
C ASP A 162 -60.96 0.17 -0.61
N LEU A 163 -60.63 -0.99 -1.20
CA LEU A 163 -59.52 -1.15 -2.14
C LEU A 163 -59.68 -0.33 -3.43
N ALA A 164 -60.90 -0.07 -3.90
CA ALA A 164 -61.13 0.75 -5.11
C ALA A 164 -60.72 2.22 -4.91
N VAL A 165 -60.72 2.71 -3.66
CA VAL A 165 -60.37 4.10 -3.32
C VAL A 165 -58.87 4.26 -3.00
N GLY A 166 -58.25 3.28 -2.34
CA GLY A 166 -56.83 3.34 -1.96
C GLY A 166 -55.84 2.95 -3.06
N LEU A 167 -56.21 2.04 -3.95
CA LEU A 167 -55.33 1.48 -4.98
C LEU A 167 -54.96 2.48 -6.11
N PRO A 168 -55.82 3.43 -6.52
CA PRO A 168 -55.44 4.51 -7.43
C PRO A 168 -54.38 5.45 -6.84
N VAL A 169 -54.44 5.73 -5.54
CA VAL A 169 -53.47 6.56 -4.82
C VAL A 169 -52.13 5.84 -4.70
N LEU A 170 -52.14 4.55 -4.34
CA LEU A 170 -50.94 3.72 -4.35
C LEU A 170 -50.32 3.61 -5.75
N ALA A 171 -51.14 3.46 -6.80
CA ALA A 171 -50.65 3.49 -8.17
C ALA A 171 -49.97 4.82 -8.46
N LEU A 172 -50.54 5.95 -8.05
CA LEU A 172 -49.96 7.29 -8.21
C LEU A 172 -48.62 7.44 -7.47
N VAL A 173 -48.54 6.96 -6.23
CA VAL A 173 -47.30 6.95 -5.43
C VAL A 173 -46.22 6.08 -6.08
N VAL A 174 -46.59 4.89 -6.57
CA VAL A 174 -45.66 3.99 -7.29
C VAL A 174 -45.21 4.59 -8.62
N THR A 175 -46.09 5.28 -9.35
CA THR A 175 -45.70 5.96 -10.60
C THR A 175 -44.77 7.13 -10.32
N LEU A 176 -44.96 7.84 -9.19
CA LEU A 176 -44.13 8.96 -8.75
C LEU A 176 -42.76 8.52 -8.20
N LEU A 177 -42.66 7.29 -7.68
CA LEU A 177 -41.41 6.66 -7.23
C LEU A 177 -40.60 6.01 -8.37
N GLY A 178 -41.18 5.84 -9.56
CA GLY A 178 -40.52 5.27 -10.73
C GLY A 178 -39.14 5.87 -11.08
N PRO A 179 -38.97 7.22 -11.05
CA PRO A 179 -37.68 7.86 -11.26
C PRO A 179 -36.62 7.48 -10.22
N VAL A 180 -37.04 7.18 -8.99
CA VAL A 180 -36.15 6.75 -7.89
C VAL A 180 -35.74 5.29 -8.06
N ILE A 181 -36.63 4.43 -8.57
CA ILE A 181 -36.31 3.03 -8.88
C ILE A 181 -35.27 2.94 -10.01
N GLY A 182 -35.33 3.84 -10.99
CA GLY A 182 -34.33 3.96 -12.07
C GLY A 182 -32.92 4.35 -11.60
N LEU A 183 -32.77 4.92 -10.40
CA LEU A 183 -31.45 5.21 -9.82
C LEU A 183 -30.70 3.94 -9.41
N ALA A 184 -31.38 2.85 -9.05
CA ALA A 184 -30.74 1.61 -8.63
C ALA A 184 -29.89 0.96 -9.75
N PRO A 185 -30.39 0.74 -10.99
CA PRO A 185 -29.57 0.22 -12.09
C PRO A 185 -28.52 1.23 -12.57
N ALA A 186 -28.81 2.54 -12.52
CA ALA A 186 -27.83 3.58 -12.84
C ALA A 186 -26.64 3.56 -11.85
N ARG A 187 -26.92 3.34 -10.56
CA ARG A 187 -25.92 3.17 -9.50
C ARG A 187 -25.14 1.87 -9.67
N LEU A 188 -25.81 0.78 -10.06
CA LEU A 188 -25.16 -0.51 -10.35
C LEU A 188 -24.20 -0.41 -11.55
N LEU A 189 -24.56 0.37 -12.58
CA LEU A 189 -23.71 0.62 -13.75
C LEU A 189 -22.51 1.53 -13.41
N ALA A 190 -22.72 2.55 -12.57
CA ALA A 190 -21.66 3.44 -12.10
C ALA A 190 -20.66 2.71 -11.19
N ASP A 191 -21.15 1.87 -10.27
CA ASP A 191 -20.33 1.02 -9.40
C ASP A 191 -19.52 -0.01 -10.20
N ARG A 192 -20.09 -0.57 -11.28
CA ARG A 192 -19.39 -1.48 -12.18
C ARG A 192 -18.31 -0.81 -13.03
N ARG A 193 -18.33 0.52 -13.17
CA ARG A 193 -17.35 1.28 -13.97
C ARG A 193 -16.43 2.16 -13.13
N HIS A 194 -16.42 1.99 -11.81
CA HIS A 194 -15.53 2.72 -10.88
C HIS A 194 -15.58 4.25 -11.05
N ALA A 195 -16.75 4.80 -11.41
CA ALA A 195 -16.96 6.23 -11.57
C ALA A 195 -17.78 6.79 -10.40
N VAL A 196 -17.28 7.86 -9.77
CA VAL A 196 -18.02 8.58 -8.73
C VAL A 196 -19.21 9.27 -9.39
N LEU A 197 -20.43 8.97 -8.92
CA LEU A 197 -21.65 9.66 -9.32
C LEU A 197 -21.56 11.13 -8.89
N THR A 198 -21.07 11.98 -9.78
CA THR A 198 -21.14 13.43 -9.62
C THR A 198 -22.61 13.88 -9.62
N PRO A 199 -22.96 15.00 -8.96
CA PRO A 199 -24.35 15.44 -8.81
C PRO A 199 -25.07 15.73 -10.15
N ARG A 200 -24.32 16.05 -11.22
CA ARG A 200 -24.86 16.33 -12.56
C ARG A 200 -25.58 15.15 -13.24
N PRO A 201 -24.97 13.95 -13.39
CA PRO A 201 -25.65 12.80 -13.99
C PRO A 201 -26.85 12.32 -13.16
N MET A 202 -26.84 12.51 -11.84
CA MET A 202 -27.98 12.19 -10.98
C MET A 202 -29.19 13.07 -11.27
N ILE A 203 -28.96 14.38 -11.51
CA ILE A 203 -30.00 15.33 -11.94
C ILE A 203 -30.54 14.96 -13.33
N LEU A 204 -29.67 14.55 -14.26
CA LEU A 204 -30.06 14.16 -15.62
C LEU A 204 -31.03 12.98 -15.64
N VAL A 205 -30.74 11.90 -14.89
CA VAL A 205 -31.61 10.73 -14.79
C VAL A 205 -32.94 11.08 -14.10
N ALA A 206 -32.88 11.89 -13.03
CA ALA A 206 -34.07 12.33 -12.32
C ALA A 206 -34.99 13.19 -13.22
N VAL A 207 -34.42 14.16 -13.95
CA VAL A 207 -35.16 15.01 -14.87
C VAL A 207 -35.73 14.21 -16.03
N SER A 208 -34.96 13.30 -16.64
CA SER A 208 -35.48 12.48 -17.75
C SER A 208 -36.63 11.57 -17.29
N GLY A 209 -36.47 10.91 -16.13
CA GLY A 209 -37.51 10.05 -15.57
C GLY A 209 -38.77 10.85 -15.23
N LEU A 210 -38.62 12.04 -14.66
CA LEU A 210 -39.74 12.91 -14.27
C LEU A 210 -40.47 13.46 -15.51
N VAL A 211 -39.74 13.89 -16.54
CA VAL A 211 -40.32 14.34 -17.82
C VAL A 211 -41.09 13.21 -18.51
N THR A 212 -40.52 11.99 -18.56
CA THR A 212 -41.22 10.84 -19.16
C THR A 212 -42.49 10.48 -18.40
N THR A 213 -42.46 10.50 -17.06
CA THR A 213 -43.65 10.25 -16.24
C THR A 213 -44.73 11.32 -16.47
N VAL A 214 -44.36 12.61 -16.49
CA VAL A 214 -45.30 13.72 -16.76
C VAL A 214 -45.92 13.59 -18.15
N LEU A 215 -45.12 13.23 -19.17
CA LEU A 215 -45.59 13.07 -20.55
C LEU A 215 -46.57 11.89 -20.69
N LEU A 216 -46.28 10.76 -20.06
CA LEU A 216 -47.19 9.60 -20.02
C LEU A 216 -48.50 9.95 -19.32
N LEU A 217 -48.44 10.69 -18.21
CA LEU A 217 -49.61 11.12 -17.45
C LEU A 217 -50.47 12.14 -18.23
N THR A 218 -49.84 13.09 -18.93
CA THR A 218 -50.58 14.04 -19.78
C THR A 218 -51.25 13.34 -20.94
N VAL A 219 -50.55 12.48 -21.68
CA VAL A 219 -51.11 11.74 -22.81
C VAL A 219 -52.28 10.84 -22.40
N THR A 220 -52.22 10.24 -21.20
CA THR A 220 -53.33 9.43 -20.68
C THR A 220 -54.48 10.22 -20.08
N TYR A 221 -54.25 11.43 -19.57
CA TYR A 221 -55.30 12.28 -19.00
C TYR A 221 -56.05 13.09 -20.07
N THR A 222 -55.44 13.33 -21.24
CA THR A 222 -56.10 14.00 -22.39
C THR A 222 -56.87 13.06 -23.32
N ARG A 223 -57.09 11.80 -22.92
CA ARG A 223 -57.94 10.83 -23.62
C ARG A 223 -59.15 10.49 -22.78
#